data_AF-A0A2N1Y2E6-F1
#
_entry.id   AF-A0A2N1Y2E6-F1
#
_cell.length_a   1.000
_cell.length_b   1.000
_cell.length_c   1.000
_cell.angle_alpha   90.00
_cell.angle_beta   90.00
_cell.angle_gamma   90.00
#
_symmetry.space_group_name_H-M   'P 1'
#
loop_
_entity.id
_entity.type
_entity.pdbx_description
1 polymer ?
#
loop_
_entity_poly.entity_id
_entity_poly.type
_entity_poly.pdbx_seq_one_letter_code
_entity_poly.pdbx_strand_id
1 'polypeptide(L)'
;MSVTRIVLLVIWLLALAAVLFPIVHPLATVGRWLFWVLLGAHVIECVVFWPRLRKAPGSRFGHVLNTLLFGIVHVKSLPRS
;
A
#
# COMPACT_ATOMS: atom_id res chain seq x y z
N MET A 1 -3.09 -1.20 16.84
CA MET A 1 -2.78 -0.79 15.45
C MET A 1 -2.85 0.73 15.37
N SER A 2 -1.93 1.38 14.63
CA SER A 2 -1.96 2.84 14.46
C SER A 2 -3.18 3.26 13.62
N VAL A 3 -3.86 4.35 14.01
CA VAL A 3 -5.01 4.92 13.31
C VAL A 3 -4.71 5.14 11.82
N THR A 4 -3.48 5.56 11.49
CA THR A 4 -3.03 5.75 10.10
C THR A 4 -3.11 4.47 9.27
N ARG A 5 -2.74 3.32 9.85
CA ARG A 5 -2.79 2.03 9.15
C ARG A 5 -4.23 1.58 8.90
N ILE A 6 -5.13 1.87 9.84
CA ILE A 6 -6.57 1.57 9.70
C ILE A 6 -7.16 2.41 8.57
N VAL A 7 -6.87 3.71 8.53
CA VAL A 7 -7.33 4.60 7.46
C VAL A 7 -6.82 4.15 6.09
N LEU A 8 -5.54 3.80 5.98
CA LEU A 8 -4.97 3.29 4.72
C LEU A 8 -5.64 2.00 4.26
N LEU A 9 -5.90 1.06 5.18
CA LEU A 9 -6.62 -0.18 4.88
C LEU A 9 -8.05 0.09 4.37
N VAL A 10 -8.78 0.99 5.01
CA VAL A 10 -10.13 1.37 4.58
C VAL A 10 -10.10 1.99 3.19
N ILE A 11 -9.15 2.89 2.91
CA ILE A 11 -8.96 3.48 1.57
C ILE A 11 -8.66 2.38 0.55
N TRP A 12 -7.78 1.43 0.89
CA TRP A 12 -7.45 0.29 0.03
C TRP A 12 -8.68 -0.57 -0.28
N LEU A 13 -9.50 -0.88 0.72
CA LEU A 13 -10.71 -1.67 0.55
C LEU A 13 -11.75 -0.96 -0.33
N LEU A 14 -11.95 0.35 -0.14
CA LEU A 14 -12.87 1.14 -0.96
C LEU A 14 -12.38 1.26 -2.40
N ALA A 15 -11.08 1.50 -2.60
CA ALA A 15 -10.47 1.59 -3.91
C ALA A 15 -10.50 0.25 -4.65
N LEU A 16 -10.23 -0.85 -3.94
CA LEU A 16 -10.33 -2.21 -4.46
C LEU A 16 -11.77 -2.58 -4.82
N ALA A 17 -12.75 -2.24 -3.97
CA ALA A 17 -14.16 -2.45 -4.26
C ALA A 17 -14.61 -1.66 -5.51
N ALA A 18 -14.11 -0.44 -5.70
CA ALA A 18 -14.38 0.35 -6.89
C ALA A 18 -13.84 -0.31 -8.18
N VAL A 19 -12.74 -1.07 -8.10
CA VAL A 19 -12.16 -1.82 -9.23
C VAL A 19 -12.86 -3.16 -9.46
N LEU A 20 -13.13 -3.92 -8.40
CA LEU A 20 -13.68 -5.27 -8.49
C LEU A 20 -15.15 -5.30 -8.87
N PHE A 21 -15.93 -4.31 -8.42
CA PHE A 21 -17.35 -4.24 -8.72
C PHE A 21 -17.61 -3.30 -9.91
N PRO A 22 -18.52 -3.66 -10.83
CA PRO A 22 -18.91 -2.82 -11.96
C PRO A 22 -19.83 -1.67 -11.51
N ILE A 23 -19.37 -0.86 -10.56
CA ILE A 23 -20.09 0.32 -10.06
C ILE A 23 -19.95 1.43 -11.09
N VAL A 24 -21.08 1.93 -11.58
CA VAL A 24 -21.14 3.07 -12.52
C VAL A 24 -21.53 4.31 -11.71
N HIS A 25 -20.55 4.89 -11.03
CA HIS A 25 -20.71 6.10 -10.22
C HIS A 25 -19.44 6.96 -10.34
N PRO A 26 -19.53 8.30 -10.41
CA PRO A 26 -18.34 9.17 -10.52
C PRO A 26 -17.30 8.93 -9.42
N LEU A 27 -17.77 8.67 -8.19
CA LEU A 27 -16.90 8.33 -7.06
C LEU A 27 -16.14 7.01 -7.28
N ALA A 28 -16.74 6.03 -7.98
CA ALA A 28 -16.06 4.78 -8.31
C ALA A 28 -14.94 5.01 -9.34
N THR A 29 -15.11 5.94 -10.28
CA THR A 29 -14.03 6.33 -11.21
C THR A 29 -12.85 6.94 -10.46
N VAL A 30 -13.11 7.82 -9.48
CA VAL A 30 -12.07 8.37 -8.61
C VAL A 30 -11.39 7.26 -7.79
N GLY A 31 -12.16 6.34 -7.21
CA GLY A 31 -11.64 5.20 -6.46
C GLY A 31 -10.75 4.28 -7.29
N ARG A 32 -11.10 4.03 -8.56
CA ARG A 32 -10.28 3.25 -9.50
C ARG A 32 -8.95 3.94 -9.82
N TRP A 33 -8.98 5.24 -10.10
CA TRP A 33 -7.75 6.01 -10.30
C TRP A 33 -6.88 6.02 -9.05
N LEU A 34 -7.49 6.25 -7.89
CA LEU A 34 -6.80 6.22 -6.60
C LEU A 34 -6.14 4.86 -6.35
N PHE A 35 -6.82 3.75 -6.68
CA PHE A 35 -6.27 2.40 -6.59
C PHE A 35 -4.99 2.27 -7.42
N TRP A 36 -5.03 2.63 -8.70
CA TRP A 36 -3.88 2.49 -9.60
C TRP A 36 -2.72 3.39 -9.21
N VAL A 37 -3.01 4.63 -8.79
CA VAL A 37 -1.99 5.57 -8.31
C VAL A 37 -1.34 5.05 -7.02
N LEU A 38 -2.14 4.59 -6.05
CA LEU A 38 -1.62 4.00 -4.81
C LEU A 38 -0.81 2.75 -5.09
N LEU A 39 -1.32 1.84 -5.91
CA LEU A 39 -0.61 0.61 -6.27
C LEU A 39 0.73 0.94 -6.93
N GLY A 40 0.75 1.86 -7.90
CA GLY A 40 1.97 2.32 -8.56
C GLY A 40 2.97 2.94 -7.58
N ALA A 41 2.51 3.86 -6.71
CA ALA A 41 3.34 4.48 -5.70
C ALA A 41 3.95 3.44 -4.75
N HIS A 42 3.15 2.50 -4.24
CA HIS A 42 3.62 1.44 -3.34
C HIS A 42 4.58 0.45 -4.01
N VAL A 43 4.38 0.14 -5.29
CA VAL A 43 5.33 -0.67 -6.08
C VAL A 43 6.65 0.07 -6.24
N ILE A 44 6.62 1.37 -6.56
CA ILE A 44 7.82 2.21 -6.62
C ILE A 44 8.53 2.22 -5.25
N GLU A 45 7.80 2.36 -4.15
CA GLU A 45 8.35 2.29 -2.80
C GLU A 45 9.00 0.94 -2.51
N CYS A 46 8.39 -0.18 -2.95
CA CYS A 46 8.99 -1.50 -2.80
C CYS A 46 10.33 -1.62 -3.54
N VAL A 47 10.43 -1.02 -4.74
CA VAL A 47 11.66 -1.03 -5.55
C VAL A 47 12.72 -0.09 -4.95
N VAL A 48 12.34 1.13 -4.58
CA VAL A 48 13.24 2.14 -4.01
C VAL A 48 13.77 1.69 -2.64
N PHE A 49 12.92 1.13 -1.79
CA PHE A 49 13.30 0.64 -0.47
C PHE A 49 13.70 -0.84 -0.47
N TRP A 50 13.83 -1.48 -1.63
CA TRP A 50 14.26 -2.87 -1.77
C TRP A 50 15.54 -3.20 -0.98
N PRO A 51 16.60 -2.37 -1.01
CA PRO A 51 17.81 -2.67 -0.23
C PRO A 51 17.57 -2.67 1.27
N ARG A 52 16.63 -1.86 1.77
CA ARG A 52 16.24 -1.80 3.18
C ARG A 52 15.34 -2.97 3.56
N LEU A 53 14.37 -3.32 2.71
CA LEU A 53 13.47 -4.45 2.90
C LEU A 53 14.22 -5.79 2.94
N ARG A 54 15.31 -5.92 2.16
CA ARG A 54 16.17 -7.10 2.16
C ARG A 54 17.05 -7.25 3.41
N LYS A 55 17.40 -6.15 4.07
CA LYS A 55 18.19 -6.12 5.30
C LYS A 55 17.34 -6.25 6.55
N ALA A 56 16.03 -6.07 6.44
CA ALA A 56 15.10 -6.20 7.55
C ALA A 56 15.01 -7.68 8.02
N PRO A 57 15.03 -7.93 9.34
CA PRO A 57 14.87 -9.27 9.89
C PRO A 57 13.43 -9.76 9.72
N GLY A 58 13.24 -10.91 9.08
CA GLY A 58 11.93 -11.53 8.85
C GLY A 58 11.73 -12.04 7.42
N SER A 59 10.47 -12.33 7.07
CA SER A 59 10.12 -12.75 5.71
C SER A 59 10.17 -11.56 4.75
N ARG A 60 11.05 -11.65 3.73
CA ARG A 60 11.19 -10.63 2.67
C ARG A 60 9.86 -10.34 1.99
N PHE A 61 9.09 -11.38 1.69
CA PHE A 61 7.78 -11.26 1.09
C PHE A 61 6.77 -10.57 2.02
N GLY A 62 6.83 -10.86 3.32
CA GLY A 62 6.01 -10.17 4.32
C GLY A 62 6.29 -8.66 4.38
N HIS A 63 7.55 -8.24 4.24
CA HIS A 63 7.89 -6.82 4.20
C HIS A 63 7.46 -6.13 2.91
N VAL A 64 7.53 -6.82 1.77
CA VAL A 64 7.00 -6.32 0.49
C VAL A 64 5.49 -6.13 0.58
N LEU A 65 4.73 -7.14 1.05
CA LEU A 65 3.28 -7.02 1.22
C LEU A 65 2.90 -5.89 2.18
N ASN A 66 3.61 -5.76 3.31
CA ASN A 66 3.35 -4.66 4.24
C ASN A 66 3.68 -3.29 3.64
N THR A 67 4.70 -3.20 2.79
CA THR A 67 5.00 -1.96 2.04
C THR A 67 3.95 -1.72 0.95
N LEU A 68 3.35 -2.77 0.38
CA LEU A 68 2.30 -2.63 -0.61
C LEU A 68 0.97 -2.15 -0.01
N LEU A 69 0.69 -2.55 1.22
CA LEU A 69 -0.52 -2.18 1.97
C LEU A 69 -0.40 -0.85 2.72
N PHE A 70 0.77 -0.59 3.32
CA PHE A 70 0.99 0.56 4.22
C PHE A 70 2.04 1.55 3.70
N GLY A 71 2.74 1.23 2.62
CA GLY A 71 3.73 2.08 2.00
C GLY A 71 4.88 2.50 2.90
N ILE A 72 5.28 3.75 2.74
CA ILE A 72 6.33 4.39 3.53
C ILE A 72 6.06 4.34 5.04
N VAL A 73 4.80 4.18 5.49
CA VAL A 73 4.47 4.04 6.91
C VAL A 73 5.07 2.75 7.48
N HIS A 74 5.11 1.67 6.70
CA HIS A 74 5.81 0.44 7.09
C HIS A 74 7.32 0.61 7.03
N VAL A 75 7.84 1.21 5.95
CA VAL A 75 9.29 1.44 5.78
C VAL A 75 9.87 2.31 6.90
N LYS A 76 9.15 3.35 7.34
CA LYS A 76 9.57 4.22 8.46
C LYS A 76 9.57 3.50 9.82
N SER A 77 8.79 2.42 9.95
CA SER A 77 8.79 1.59 11.15
C SER A 77 9.92 0.56 11.19
N LEU A 78 10.63 0.36 10.07
CA LEU A 78 11.82 -0.50 10.05
C LEU A 78 13.02 0.25 10.66
N PRO A 79 13.94 -0.47 11.35
CA PRO A 79 15.15 0.14 11.89
C PRO A 79 15.94 0.84 10.78
N ARG A 80 16.32 2.10 10.99
CA ARG A 80 17.27 2.78 10.11
C ARG A 80 18.65 2.17 10.37
N SER A 81 19.12 1.33 9.45
CA SER A 81 20.53 0.90 9.39
C SER A 81 21.41 2.03 8.90
#